data_AF-A0A951CHN5-F1
#
_entry.id   AF-A0A951CHN5-F1
#
_cell.length_a   1.000
_cell.length_b   1.000
_cell.length_c   1.000
_cell.angle_alpha   90.00
_cell.angle_beta   90.00
_cell.angle_gamma   90.00
#
_symmetry.space_group_name_H-M   'P 1'
#
loop_
_entity.id
_entity.type
_entity.pdbx_description
1 polymer ?
#
loop_
_entity_poly.entity_id
_entity_poly.type
_entity_poly.pdbx_seq_one_letter_code
_entity_poly.pdbx_strand_id
1 'polypeptide(L)' 'MILLWLILIPLIGGIFSLLVPAKRAQLSRWISIVAIALDLILTATLWTSNSPSRWLYEFDQDWIPQFGIRFHLALDGF' A
#
# COMPACT_ATOMS: atom_id res chain seq x y z
N MET A 1 6.15 -8.30 3.86
CA MET A 1 6.49 -7.58 2.60
C MET A 1 5.26 -7.04 1.89
N ILE A 2 4.15 -7.80 1.84
CA ILE A 2 2.95 -7.41 1.09
C ILE A 2 2.30 -6.10 1.57
N LEU A 3 2.37 -5.79 2.87
CA LEU A 3 1.83 -4.54 3.42
C LEU A 3 2.51 -3.27 2.87
N LEU A 4 3.77 -3.35 2.45
CA LEU A 4 4.44 -2.21 1.81
C LEU A 4 3.76 -1.82 0.50
N TRP A 5 3.24 -2.79 -0.25
CA TRP A 5 2.61 -2.54 -1.53
C TRP A 5 1.32 -1.73 -1.39
N LEU A 6 0.57 -1.90 -0.30
CA LEU A 6 -0.61 -1.07 0.02
C LEU A 6 -0.27 0.42 0.19
N ILE A 7 1.00 0.74 0.45
CA ILE A 7 1.48 2.13 0.56
C ILE A 7 2.14 2.57 -0.75
N LEU A 8 2.93 1.69 -1.37
CA LEU A 8 3.70 2.01 -2.57
C LEU A 8 2.80 2.16 -3.81
N ILE A 9 1.76 1.35 -3.97
CA ILE A 9 0.84 1.44 -5.12
C ILE A 9 0.18 2.83 -5.22
N PRO A 10 -0.47 3.37 -4.16
CA PRO A 10 -1.09 4.68 -4.25
C PRO A 10 -0.04 5.79 -4.33
N LEU A 11 1.13 5.63 -3.69
CA LEU A 11 2.22 6.60 -3.80
C LEU A 11 2.74 6.70 -5.25
N ILE A 12 3.04 5.56 -5.87
CA ILE A 12 3.50 5.48 -7.27
C ILE A 12 2.41 5.98 -8.21
N GLY A 13 1.15 5.61 -7.99
CA GLY A 13 0.00 6.12 -8.75
C GLY A 13 -0.12 7.64 -8.66
N GLY A 14 0.06 8.21 -7.47
CA GLY A 14 0.09 9.65 -7.24
C GLY A 14 1.25 10.34 -7.96
N ILE A 15 2.47 9.79 -7.88
CA ILE A 15 3.64 10.30 -8.61
C ILE A 15 3.39 10.28 -10.12
N PHE A 16 2.88 9.17 -10.67
CA PHE A 16 2.55 9.10 -12.09
C PHE A 16 1.48 10.12 -12.48
N SER A 17 0.47 10.32 -11.63
CA SER A 17 -0.57 11.32 -11.83
C SER A 17 -0.01 12.75 -11.85
N LEU A 18 0.97 13.06 -10.99
CA LEU A 18 1.67 14.36 -10.98
C LEU A 18 2.51 14.61 -12.24
N LEU A 19 3.08 13.56 -12.84
CA LEU A 19 3.85 13.68 -14.08
C LEU A 19 2.95 13.90 -15.32
N VAL A 20 1.63 13.69 -15.21
CA VAL A 20 0.71 13.94 -16.31
C VAL A 20 0.52 15.44 -16.54
N PRO A 21 0.66 15.93 -17.79
CA PRO A 21 0.40 17.33 -18.11
C PRO A 21 -1.05 17.72 -17.77
N ALA A 22 -1.26 18.92 -17.20
CA ALA A 22 -2.59 19.41 -16.79
C ALA A 22 -3.65 19.37 -17.92
N LYS A 23 -3.22 19.51 -19.19
CA LYS A 23 -4.10 19.40 -20.37
C LYS A 23 -4.71 18.01 -20.57
N ARG A 24 -4.19 16.98 -19.89
CA ARG A 24 -4.61 15.58 -19.96
C ARG A 24 -5.22 15.10 -18.64
N ALA A 25 -6.12 15.89 -18.06
CA ALA A 25 -6.80 15.56 -16.80
C ALA A 25 -7.46 14.15 -16.80
N GLN A 26 -7.98 13.71 -17.95
CA GLN A 26 -8.56 12.38 -18.10
C GLN A 26 -7.53 11.25 -17.91
N LEU A 27 -6.29 11.44 -18.35
CA LEU A 27 -5.23 10.44 -18.19
C LEU A 27 -4.82 10.34 -16.71
N SER A 28 -4.66 11.47 -16.02
CA SER A 28 -4.40 11.52 -14.58
C SER A 28 -5.50 10.79 -13.79
N ARG A 29 -6.77 11.00 -14.14
CA ARG A 29 -7.91 10.30 -13.54
C ARG A 29 -7.82 8.78 -13.71
N TRP A 30 -7.51 8.30 -14.92
CA TRP A 30 -7.38 6.87 -15.17
C TRP A 30 -6.22 6.23 -14.41
N ILE A 31 -5.08 6.92 -14.28
CA ILE A 31 -3.96 6.46 -13.46
C ILE A 31 -4.39 6.26 -12.01
N SER A 32 -5.10 7.25 -11.43
CA SER A 32 -5.61 7.14 -10.06
C SER A 32 -6.62 6.00 -9.90
N ILE A 33 -7.53 5.81 -10.85
CA ILE A 33 -8.49 4.70 -10.83
C ILE A 33 -7.77 3.36 -10.86
N VAL A 34 -6.78 3.20 -11.75
CA VAL A 34 -6.01 1.95 -11.86
C VAL A 34 -5.24 1.68 -10.57
N ALA A 35 -4.58 2.68 -9.99
CA ALA A 35 -3.84 2.52 -8.74
C ALA A 35 -4.74 2.04 -7.59
N ILE A 36 -5.89 2.69 -7.38
CA ILE A 36 -6.83 2.31 -6.32
C ILE A 36 -7.52 0.98 -6.61
N ALA A 37 -7.79 0.65 -7.87
CA ALA A 37 -8.33 -0.66 -8.24
C ALA A 37 -7.34 -1.79 -7.92
N LEU A 38 -6.04 -1.59 -8.18
CA LEU A 38 -4.99 -2.54 -7.82
C LEU A 38 -4.90 -2.72 -6.30
N ASP A 39 -4.97 -1.64 -5.54
CA ASP A 39 -5.01 -1.69 -4.06
C ASP A 39 -6.23 -2.42 -3.53
N LEU A 40 -7.39 -2.21 -4.16
CA LEU A 40 -8.62 -2.91 -3.79
C LEU A 40 -8.49 -4.42 -4.03
N ILE A 41 -7.96 -4.82 -5.19
CA ILE A 41 -7.69 -6.24 -5.50
C ILE A 41 -6.71 -6.81 -4.48
N LEU A 42 -5.63 -6.08 -4.17
CA LEU A 42 -4.64 -6.52 -3.19
C LEU A 42 -5.29 -6.72 -1.81
N THR A 43 -6.06 -5.75 -1.34
CA THR A 43 -6.77 -5.84 -0.06
C THR A 43 -7.76 -7.01 -0.03
N ALA A 44 -8.49 -7.23 -1.12
CA ALA A 44 -9.42 -8.36 -1.23
C ALA A 44 -8.70 -9.72 -1.15
N THR A 45 -7.50 -9.84 -1.73
CA THR A 45 -6.70 -11.07 -1.59
C THR A 45 -6.21 -11.29 -0.16
N LEU A 46 -5.78 -10.23 0.54
CA LEU A 46 -5.34 -10.30 1.93
C LEU A 46 -6.48 -10.66 2.89
N TRP A 47 -7.70 -10.21 2.61
CA TRP A 47 -8.87 -10.49 3.46
C TRP A 47 -9.20 -11.98 3.56
N THR A 48 -8.83 -12.79 2.56
CA THR A 48 -9.08 -14.24 2.59
C THR A 48 -8.15 -15.01 3.54
N SER A 49 -7.16 -14.33 4.13
CA SER A 49 -6.20 -14.94 5.04
C SER A 49 -6.79 -15.17 6.42
N ASN A 50 -6.65 -16.41 6.93
CA ASN A 50 -6.94 -16.75 8.32
C ASN A 50 -5.63 -17.17 8.98
N SER A 51 -5.14 -16.35 9.91
CA SER A 51 -3.98 -16.69 10.73
C SER A 51 -4.37 -16.83 12.20
N PRO A 52 -3.89 -17.86 12.92
CA PRO A 52 -4.07 -17.98 14.36
C PRO A 52 -3.15 -17.05 15.18
N SER A 53 -2.25 -16.30 14.51
CA SER A 53 -1.41 -15.29 15.15
C SER A 53 -2.18 -14.00 15.48
N ARG A 54 -1.59 -13.17 16.35
CA ARG A 54 -2.14 -11.85 16.71
C ARG A 54 -2.42 -10.95 15.50
N TRP A 55 -1.53 -10.98 14.52
CA TRP A 55 -1.64 -10.24 13.26
C TRP A 55 -1.86 -11.20 12.09
N LEU A 56 -2.70 -10.82 11.13
CA LEU A 56 -2.89 -11.58 9.89
C LEU A 56 -1.66 -11.49 8.99
N TYR A 57 -1.08 -10.29 8.92
CA TYR A 57 0.17 -10.03 8.22
C TYR A 57 1.01 -9.04 9.02
N GLU A 58 2.32 -9.22 8.97
CA GLU A 58 3.28 -8.35 9.65
C GLU A 58 4.45 -8.02 8.70
N PHE A 59 4.88 -6.76 8.76
CA PHE A 59 6.13 -6.30 8.18
C PHE A 59 6.83 -5.48 9.26
N ASP A 60 7.95 -5.99 9.73
CA ASP A 60 8.74 -5.34 10.77
C ASP A 60 10.19 -5.26 10.30
N GLN A 61 10.68 -4.04 10.13
CA GLN A 61 12.06 -3.76 9.72
C GLN A 61 12.62 -2.60 10.53
N ASP A 62 13.91 -2.66 10.82
CA ASP A 62 14.58 -1.58 11.54
C ASP A 62 14.63 -0.31 10.67
N TRP A 63 14.27 0.83 11.27
CA TRP A 63 14.34 2.12 10.58
C TRP A 63 15.43 3.00 11.17
N ILE A 64 15.40 3.24 12.49
CA ILE A 64 16.45 3.98 13.20
C ILE A 64 16.82 3.19 14.46
N PRO A 65 17.72 2.18 14.34
CA PRO A 65 18.00 1.21 15.41
C PRO A 65 18.48 1.84 16.72
N GLN A 66 19.28 2.91 16.63
CA GLN A 66 19.83 3.65 17.78
C GLN A 66 18.75 4.22 18.72
N PHE A 67 17.54 4.44 18.21
CA PHE A 67 16.38 4.91 18.99
C PHE A 67 15.35 3.80 19.23
N GLY A 68 15.65 2.55 18.83
CA GLY A 68 14.67 1.46 18.85
C GLY A 68 13.48 1.67 17.90
N ILE A 69 13.62 2.56 16.92
CA ILE A 69 12.53 2.90 15.98
C ILE A 69 12.52 1.88 14.85
N ARG A 70 11.36 1.27 14.65
CA ARG A 70 11.13 0.23 13.65
C ARG A 70 9.97 0.66 12.76
N PHE A 71 10.08 0.35 11.47
CA PHE A 71 8.98 0.47 10.54
C PHE A 71 8.14 -0.80 10.63
N HIS A 72 7.23 -0.80 11.59
CA HIS A 72 6.35 -1.93 11.88
C HIS A 72 4.96 -1.65 11.30
N LEU A 73 4.56 -2.46 10.33
CA LEU A 73 3.21 -2.52 9.77
C LEU A 73 2.59 -3.86 10.15
N ALA A 74 1.44 -3.83 10.80
CA ALA A 74 0.66 -5.01 11.10
C ALA A 74 -0.76 -4.84 10.57
N LEU A 75 -1.29 -5.91 9.97
CA LEU A 75 -2.68 -6.00 9.56
C LEU A 75 -3.41 -6.86 10.57
N ASP A 76 -4.37 -6.28 11.28
CA ASP A 76 -5.38 -7.02 12.02
C ASP A 76 -6.52 -7.47 11.10
N GLY A 77 -7.25 -8.48 11.54
CA GLY A 77 -8.48 -8.96 10.88
C GLY A 77 -9.75 -8.51 11.60
N PHE A 78 -9.63 -7.59 12.55
CA PHE A 78 -10.63 -7.26 13.56
C PHE A 78 -11.19 -5.86 13.37
#